data_AF-A0A6M0BI25-F1
#
_entry.id   AF-A0A6M0BI25-F1
#
_cell.length_a   1.000
_cell.length_b   1.000
_cell.length_c   1.000
_cell.angle_alpha   90.00
_cell.angle_beta   90.00
_cell.angle_gamma   90.00
#
_symmetry.space_group_name_H-M   'P 1'
#
loop_
_entity.id
_entity.type
_entity.pdbx_description
1 polymer ?
#
loop_
_entity_poly.entity_id
_entity_poly.type
_entity_poly.pdbx_seq_one_letter_code
_entity_poly.pdbx_strand_id
1 'polypeptide(L)' 'IATQAGAFPEIVEDGKTGLLVERSNADALADAILQLLSDQELRTSMGQAGHQRAVELFSFEKVVDDLLNQYKTIL' A
#
# COMPACT_ATOMS: atom_id res chain seq x y z
N ILE A 1 6.81 -3.20 2.51
CA ILE A 1 6.50 -3.90 3.77
C ILE A 1 6.10 -2.84 4.79
N ALA A 2 4.98 -3.03 5.48
CA ALA A 2 4.49 -2.11 6.50
C ALA A 2 3.95 -2.90 7.70
N THR A 3 3.75 -2.23 8.84
CA THR A 3 3.11 -2.88 9.99
C THR A 3 1.59 -2.89 9.83
N GLN A 4 0.91 -3.92 10.33
CA GLN A 4 -0.56 -4.00 10.39
C GLN A 4 -1.13 -3.07 11.47
N ALA A 5 -1.00 -1.76 11.27
CA ALA A 5 -1.48 -0.77 12.23
C ALA A 5 -1.64 0.62 11.61
N GLY A 6 -2.46 1.46 12.26
CA GLY A 6 -2.79 2.78 11.73
C GLY A 6 -3.47 2.64 10.37
N ALA A 7 -3.12 3.51 9.42
CA ALA A 7 -3.69 3.51 8.08
C ALA A 7 -3.07 2.47 7.13
N PHE A 8 -2.02 1.74 7.54
CA PHE A 8 -1.33 0.83 6.61
C PHE A 8 -2.20 -0.32 6.06
N PRO A 9 -3.13 -0.92 6.82
CA PRO A 9 -4.08 -1.90 6.26
C PRO A 9 -5.05 -1.33 5.21
N GLU A 10 -5.25 -0.01 5.19
CA GLU A 10 -6.08 0.66 4.17
C GLU A 10 -5.25 1.01 2.92
N ILE A 11 -3.98 1.38 3.13
CA ILE A 11 -3.06 1.78 2.07
C ILE A 11 -2.52 0.55 1.33
N VAL A 12 -2.14 -0.50 2.05
CA VAL A 12 -1.49 -1.71 1.51
C VAL A 12 -2.48 -2.86 1.44
N GLU A 13 -2.73 -3.35 0.23
CA GLU A 13 -3.38 -4.65 0.00
C GLU A 13 -2.32 -5.76 0.17
N ASP A 14 -2.40 -6.48 1.29
CA ASP A 14 -1.45 -7.52 1.69
C ASP A 14 -1.34 -8.64 0.64
N GLY A 15 -0.11 -9.10 0.38
CA GLY A 15 0.20 -10.10 -0.64
C GLY A 15 0.16 -9.58 -2.09
N LYS A 16 -0.30 -8.35 -2.35
CA LYS A 16 -0.47 -7.83 -3.72
C LYS A 16 0.27 -6.53 -3.99
N THR A 17 0.14 -5.55 -3.10
CA THR A 17 0.80 -4.23 -3.23
C THR A 17 1.95 -4.06 -2.24
N GLY A 18 2.12 -5.05 -1.36
CA GLY A 18 3.12 -5.12 -0.33
C GLY A 18 2.80 -6.25 0.64
N LEU A 19 3.57 -6.34 1.71
CA LEU A 19 3.35 -7.28 2.81
C LEU A 19 3.08 -6.49 4.10
N LEU A 20 2.11 -6.97 4.88
CA LEU A 20 1.82 -6.49 6.22
C LEU A 20 2.41 -7.44 7.26
N VAL A 21 3.03 -6.88 8.29
CA VAL A 21 3.59 -7.63 9.41
C VAL A 21 3.06 -7.12 10.75
N GLU A 22 3.00 -7.99 11.75
CA GLU A 22 2.58 -7.60 13.09
C GLU A 22 3.53 -6.56 13.70
N ARG A 23 2.98 -5.66 14.53
CA ARG A 23 3.79 -4.66 15.22
C ARG A 23 4.75 -5.31 16.20
N SER A 24 5.97 -4.75 16.30
CA SER A 24 7.02 -5.22 17.21
C SER A 24 7.45 -6.67 16.99
N ASN A 25 7.14 -7.25 15.82
CA ASN A 25 7.59 -8.57 15.43
C ASN A 25 8.76 -8.45 14.45
N ALA A 26 9.98 -8.44 14.99
CA ALA A 26 11.20 -8.30 14.20
C ALA A 26 11.45 -9.49 13.26
N ASP A 27 11.11 -10.70 13.71
CA ASP A 27 11.29 -11.92 12.93
C ASP A 27 10.39 -11.91 11.69
N ALA A 28 9.10 -11.57 11.84
CA ALA A 28 8.18 -11.45 10.71
C ALA A 28 8.60 -10.38 9.70
N LEU A 29 9.17 -9.26 10.18
CA LEU A 29 9.72 -8.23 9.29
C LEU A 29 10.94 -8.76 8.51
N ALA A 30 11.85 -9.46 9.18
CA ALA A 30 13.03 -10.06 8.55
C ALA A 30 12.62 -11.08 7.49
N ASP A 31 11.68 -11.97 7.81
CA ASP A 31 11.15 -12.97 6.88
C ASP A 31 10.52 -12.33 5.64
N ALA A 32 9.70 -11.29 5.81
CA ALA A 32 9.11 -10.56 4.70
C ALA A 32 10.16 -9.88 3.80
N ILE A 33 11.23 -9.32 4.39
CA ILE A 33 12.35 -8.74 3.64
C ILE A 33 13.08 -9.85 2.85
N LEU A 34 13.40 -10.97 3.50
CA LEU A 34 14.11 -12.08 2.88
C LEU A 34 13.30 -12.69 1.73
N GLN A 35 11.99 -12.86 1.92
CA GLN A 35 11.08 -13.32 0.88
C GLN A 35 11.19 -12.43 -0.37
N LEU A 36 11.03 -11.11 -0.22
CA LEU A 36 11.12 -10.18 -1.35
C LEU A 36 12.52 -10.10 -1.94
N LEU A 37 13.59 -10.33 -1.18
CA LEU A 37 14.95 -10.39 -1.72
C LEU A 37 15.16 -11.65 -2.56
N SER A 38 14.62 -12.79 -2.10
CA SER A 38 14.76 -14.09 -2.77
C SER A 38 13.90 -14.24 -4.03
N ASP A 39 12.79 -13.50 -4.14
CA ASP A 39 11.87 -13.55 -5.27
C ASP A 39 11.79 -12.20 -5.99
N GLN A 40 12.50 -12.10 -7.11
CA GLN A 40 12.53 -10.89 -7.94
C GLN A 40 11.20 -10.61 -8.64
N GLU A 41 10.46 -11.64 -9.05
CA GLU A 41 9.20 -11.49 -9.78
C GLU A 41 8.12 -10.97 -8.82
N LEU A 42 8.02 -11.57 -7.64
CA LEU A 42 7.14 -11.10 -6.57
C LEU A 42 7.44 -9.64 -6.19
N ARG A 43 8.72 -9.32 -5.97
CA ARG A 43 9.13 -7.95 -5.62
C ARG A 43 8.77 -6.95 -6.71
N THR A 44 8.96 -7.30 -7.97
CA THR A 44 8.68 -6.42 -9.11
C THR A 44 7.18 -6.22 -9.29
N SER A 45 6.40 -7.30 -9.26
CA SER A 45 4.95 -7.26 -9.40
C SER A 45 4.28 -6.47 -8.27
N MET A 46 4.69 -6.71 -7.01
CA MET A 46 4.19 -5.93 -5.87
C MET A 46 4.55 -4.45 -5.98
N GLY A 47 5.79 -4.13 -6.38
CA GLY A 47 6.22 -2.74 -6.55
C GLY A 47 5.40 -2.00 -7.60
N GLN A 48 5.14 -2.65 -8.75
CA GLN A 48 4.31 -2.08 -9.81
C GLN A 48 2.86 -1.91 -9.36
N ALA A 49 2.26 -2.93 -8.73
CA ALA A 49 0.89 -2.88 -8.23
C ALA A 49 0.73 -1.80 -7.14
N GLY A 50 1.70 -1.69 -6.22
CA GLY A 50 1.71 -0.65 -5.18
C GLY A 50 1.84 0.75 -5.76
N HIS A 51 2.71 0.95 -6.75
CA HIS A 51 2.82 2.24 -7.45
C HIS A 51 1.52 2.61 -8.16
N GLN A 52 0.93 1.67 -8.90
CA GLN A 52 -0.33 1.90 -9.60
C GLN A 52 -1.44 2.32 -8.64
N ARG A 53 -1.60 1.57 -7.53
CA ARG A 53 -2.57 1.89 -6.48
C ARG A 53 -2.33 3.28 -5.89
N ALA A 54 -1.07 3.65 -5.65
CA ALA A 54 -0.73 4.97 -5.11
C ALA A 54 -1.19 6.11 -6.03
N VAL A 55 -0.95 5.97 -7.34
CA VAL A 55 -1.38 6.97 -8.33
C VAL A 55 -2.91 7.02 -8.45
N GLU A 56 -3.57 5.87 -8.47
CA GLU A 56 -5.02 5.78 -8.70
C GLU A 56 -5.86 6.28 -7.52
N LEU A 57 -5.39 6.06 -6.28
CA LEU A 57 -6.20 6.31 -5.09
C LEU A 57 -5.69 7.45 -4.20
N PHE A 58 -4.38 7.72 -4.23
CA PHE A 58 -3.74 8.61 -3.26
C PHE A 58 -2.96 9.76 -3.92
N SER A 59 -3.11 9.95 -5.23
CA SER A 59 -2.56 11.12 -5.93
C SER A 59 -3.28 12.40 -5.50
N PHE A 60 -2.57 13.53 -5.56
CA PHE A 60 -3.15 14.81 -5.19
C PHE A 60 -4.32 15.17 -6.10
N GLU A 61 -4.18 14.88 -7.40
CA GLU A 61 -5.21 15.03 -8.41
C GLU A 61 -6.48 14.26 -8.02
N LYS A 62 -6.34 12.98 -7.65
CA LYS A 62 -7.47 12.16 -7.22
C LYS A 62 -8.16 12.74 -5.98
N VAL A 63 -7.37 13.15 -4.98
CA VAL A 63 -7.90 13.74 -3.74
C VAL A 63 -8.67 15.03 -4.01
N VAL A 64 -8.13 15.91 -4.86
CA VAL A 64 -8.79 17.17 -5.23
C VAL A 64 -10.08 16.91 -6.00
N ASP A 65 -10.06 16.01 -6.98
CA ASP A 65 -11.24 15.65 -7.77
C ASP A 65 -12.36 15.09 -6.89
N ASP A 66 -12.03 14.18 -5.97
CA ASP A 66 -13.00 13.59 -5.04
C ASP A 66 -13.56 14.66 -4.09
N LEU A 67 -12.72 15.56 -3.58
CA LEU A 67 -13.16 16.66 -2.72
C LEU A 67 -14.14 17.62 -3.44
N LEU A 68 -13.80 18.02 -4.67
CA LEU A 68 -14.65 18.90 -5.47
C LEU A 68 -15.99 18.25 -5.82
N ASN A 69 -16.00 16.95 -6.10
CA ASN A 69 -17.23 16.21 -6.37
C ASN A 69 -18.14 16.14 -5.14
N GLN A 70 -17.58 15.99 -3.94
CA GLN A 70 -18.35 16.04 -2.71
C GLN A 70 -18.95 17.44 -2.46
N TYR A 71 -18.18 18.51 -2.68
CA TYR A 71 -18.70 19.89 -2.53
C TYR A 71 -19.86 20.20 -3.49
N LYS A 72 -19.80 19.72 -4.73
CA LYS A 72 -20.89 19.87 -5.72
C LYS A 72 -22.19 19.15 -5.32
N THR A 73 -22.13 18.20 -4.39
CA THR A 73 -23.33 17.46 -3.94
C THR A 73 -24.07 18.21 -2.83
N ILE A 74 -23.37 19.09 -2.12
CA ILE A 74 -23.90 19.81 -0.94
C ILE A 74 -24.37 21.23 -1.33
N LEU A 75 -23.88 21.78 -2.43
CA LEU A 75 -24.31 23.05 -3.05
C LEU A 75 -25.41 22.81 -4.09
#